data_AF-A0A352T106-F1
#
_entry.id   AF-A0A352T106-F1
#
_cell.length_a   1.000
_cell.length_b   1.000
_cell.length_c   1.000
_cell.angle_alpha   90.00
_cell.angle_beta   90.00
_cell.angle_gamma   90.00
#
_symmetry.space_group_name_H-M   'P 1'
#
loop_
_entity.id
_entity.type
_entity.pdbx_description
1 polymer ?
#
loop_
_entity_poly.entity_id
_entity_poly.type
_entity_poly.pdbx_seq_one_letter_code
_entity_poly.pdbx_strand_id
1 'polypeptide(L)'
;NIKPVLQIQGNLIEEYGKVRGRKKAKKKIEDALRNDWERLSSEHGAENLHFYVAHAGVEKEASEWAGELEKMFPGYKVGTAKLPMNVCCHVGPGTIGAAVCLN
;
A
#
# COMPACT_ATOMS: atom_id res chain seq x y z
N ASN A 1 1.95 6.68 -20.37
CA ASN A 1 1.19 6.23 -19.19
C ASN A 1 1.95 6.59 -17.91
N ILE A 2 1.83 7.83 -17.44
CA ILE A 2 2.39 8.29 -16.16
C ILE A 2 1.37 7.99 -15.05
N LYS A 3 1.83 7.48 -13.91
CA LYS A 3 1.04 7.16 -12.73
C LYS A 3 1.57 7.98 -11.54
N PRO A 4 0.73 8.82 -10.92
CA PRO A 4 1.10 9.44 -9.64
C PRO A 4 1.14 8.36 -8.54
N VAL A 5 2.06 8.54 -7.60
CA VAL A 5 2.16 7.77 -6.36
C VAL A 5 1.99 8.79 -5.23
N LEU A 6 1.03 8.55 -4.36
CA LEU A 6 0.70 9.39 -3.22
C LEU A 6 1.01 8.62 -1.94
N GLN A 7 1.32 9.34 -0.87
CA GLN A 7 1.49 8.77 0.46
C GLN A 7 0.60 9.52 1.44
N ILE A 8 0.14 8.80 2.47
CA ILE A 8 -0.60 9.37 3.59
C ILE A 8 0.24 9.16 4.83
N GLN A 9 0.64 10.24 5.50
CA GLN A 9 1.34 10.23 6.78
C GLN A 9 0.57 11.12 7.75
N GLY A 10 0.13 10.56 8.88
CA GLY A 10 -0.84 11.22 9.74
C GLY A 10 -2.13 11.54 8.98
N ASN A 11 -2.47 12.82 8.86
CA ASN A 11 -3.71 13.29 8.21
C ASN A 11 -3.49 13.97 6.85
N LEU A 12 -2.27 13.95 6.31
CA LEU A 12 -1.92 14.67 5.09
C LEU A 12 -1.70 13.72 3.92
N ILE A 13 -2.29 14.05 2.77
CA ILE A 13 -2.04 13.36 1.50
C ILE A 13 -0.95 14.14 0.76
N GLU A 14 0.19 13.51 0.51
CA GLU A 14 1.34 14.13 -0.13
C GLU A 14 1.72 13.42 -1.43
N GLU A 15 2.33 14.17 -2.35
CA GLU A 15 2.92 13.60 -3.55
C GLU A 15 4.22 12.86 -3.19
N TYR A 16 4.22 11.54 -3.35
CA TYR A 16 5.43 10.72 -3.20
C TYR A 16 6.24 10.62 -4.50
N GLY A 17 5.55 10.81 -5.64
CA GLY A 17 6.18 11.11 -6.93
C GLY A 17 5.41 10.57 -8.12
N LYS A 18 6.04 10.60 -9.29
CA LYS A 18 5.43 10.22 -10.57
C LYS A 18 6.31 9.21 -11.30
N VAL A 19 5.73 8.13 -11.78
CA VAL A 19 6.45 7.07 -12.52
C VAL A 19 5.70 6.67 -13.78
N ARG A 20 6.36 6.00 -14.74
CA ARG A 20 5.68 5.44 -15.91
C ARG A 20 5.39 3.96 -15.70
N GLY A 21 4.10 3.60 -15.77
CA GLY A 21 3.63 2.22 -15.69
C GLY A 21 3.33 1.70 -14.28
N ARG A 22 2.41 0.72 -14.22
CA ARG A 22 1.86 0.14 -12.98
C ARG A 22 2.90 -0.58 -12.13
N LYS A 23 3.78 -1.38 -12.76
CA LYS A 23 4.83 -2.14 -12.08
C LYS A 23 5.80 -1.24 -11.32
N LYS A 24 6.24 -0.12 -11.93
CA LYS A 24 7.11 0.86 -11.27
C LYS A 24 6.40 1.59 -10.13
N ALA A 25 5.10 1.83 -10.25
CA ALA A 25 4.32 2.43 -9.17
C ALA A 25 4.23 1.51 -7.95
N LYS A 26 3.91 0.23 -8.15
CA LYS A 26 3.93 -0.77 -7.07
C LYS A 26 5.30 -0.88 -6.41
N LYS A 27 6.36 -0.96 -7.22
CA LYS A 27 7.74 -1.00 -6.69
C LYS A 27 8.07 0.22 -5.81
N LYS A 28 7.66 1.41 -6.25
CA LYS A 28 7.87 2.64 -5.47
C LYS A 28 7.06 2.64 -4.15
N ILE A 29 5.88 2.04 -4.12
CA ILE A 29 5.09 1.84 -2.89
C ILE A 29 5.76 0.80 -1.97
N GLU A 30 6.30 -0.30 -2.52
CA GLU A 30 7.02 -1.34 -1.75
C GLU A 30 8.28 -0.77 -1.07
N ASP A 31 9.02 0.09 -1.77
CA ASP A 31 10.20 0.74 -1.21
C ASP A 31 9.80 1.71 -0.07
N ALA A 32 8.69 2.43 -0.22
CA ALA A 32 8.14 3.27 0.85
C ALA A 32 7.68 2.43 2.07
N LEU A 33 6.97 1.34 1.81
CA LEU A 33 6.51 0.41 2.85
C LEU A 33 7.66 -0.20 3.64
N ARG A 34 8.78 -0.52 3.00
CA ARG A 34 9.96 -1.04 3.69
C ARG A 34 10.50 -0.03 4.70
N ASN A 35 10.63 1.23 4.29
CA ASN A 35 11.10 2.30 5.16
C ASN A 35 10.13 2.53 6.33
N ASP A 36 8.83 2.55 6.06
CA ASP A 36 7.80 2.71 7.10
C ASP A 36 7.79 1.52 8.07
N TRP A 37 7.94 0.30 7.57
CA TRP A 37 8.03 -0.91 8.38
C TRP A 37 9.28 -0.92 9.27
N GLU A 38 10.47 -0.61 8.74
CA GLU A 38 11.71 -0.54 9.52
C GLU A 38 11.61 0.49 10.65
N ARG A 39 11.04 1.66 10.35
CA ARG A 39 10.81 2.72 11.34
C ARG A 39 9.82 2.27 12.43
N LEU A 40 8.63 1.83 12.03
CA LEU A 40 7.57 1.47 12.96
C LEU A 40 7.92 0.23 13.80
N SER A 41 8.62 -0.74 13.22
CA SER A 41 9.03 -1.96 13.95
C SER A 41 10.08 -1.65 15.00
N SER A 42 10.97 -0.71 14.73
CA SER A 42 11.96 -0.21 15.70
C SER A 42 11.31 0.58 16.84
N GLU A 43 10.24 1.33 16.54
CA GLU A 43 9.54 2.18 17.52
C GLU A 43 8.55 1.40 18.40
N HIS A 44 7.86 0.41 17.83
CA HIS A 44 6.68 -0.21 18.44
C HIS A 44 6.72 -1.73 18.51
N GLY A 45 7.75 -2.38 17.99
CA GLY A 45 7.82 -3.84 17.88
C GLY A 45 7.14 -4.36 16.61
N ALA A 46 7.82 -5.28 15.93
CA ALA A 46 7.39 -5.88 14.67
C ALA A 46 6.04 -6.61 14.80
N GLU A 47 5.81 -7.28 15.91
CA GLU A 47 4.60 -8.06 16.21
C GLU A 47 3.32 -7.21 16.29
N ASN A 48 3.45 -5.90 16.48
CA ASN A 48 2.32 -4.97 16.58
C ASN A 48 1.94 -4.35 15.22
N LEU A 49 2.65 -4.71 14.15
CA LEU A 49 2.42 -4.15 12.82
C LEU A 49 1.51 -5.04 11.98
N HIS A 50 0.65 -4.40 11.19
CA HIS A 50 -0.29 -5.03 10.28
C HIS A 50 -0.14 -4.44 8.89
N PHE A 51 -0.24 -5.30 7.88
CA PHE A 51 -0.16 -4.90 6.48
C PHE A 51 -1.51 -5.05 5.79
N TYR A 52 -1.82 -4.09 4.93
CA TYR A 52 -3.05 -4.09 4.15
C TYR A 52 -2.81 -3.67 2.70
N VAL A 53 -3.57 -4.25 1.78
CA VAL A 53 -3.72 -3.81 0.39
C VAL A 53 -5.15 -3.36 0.19
N ALA A 54 -5.33 -2.15 -0.34
CA ALA A 54 -6.64 -1.59 -0.66
C ALA A 54 -6.79 -1.36 -2.16
N HIS A 55 -7.98 -1.62 -2.72
CA HIS A 55 -8.20 -1.49 -4.17
C HIS A 55 -9.58 -0.94 -4.57
N ALA A 56 -9.63 -0.27 -5.72
CA ALA A 56 -10.85 0.18 -6.38
C ALA A 56 -11.14 -0.72 -7.60
N GLY A 57 -11.79 -1.87 -7.39
CA GLY A 57 -12.27 -2.74 -8.48
C GLY A 57 -11.21 -3.61 -9.17
N VAL A 58 -10.01 -3.77 -8.59
CA VAL A 58 -8.93 -4.65 -9.09
C VAL A 58 -8.57 -5.76 -8.11
N GLU A 59 -9.56 -6.52 -7.67
CA GLU A 59 -9.43 -7.52 -6.60
C GLU A 59 -8.37 -8.59 -6.88
N LYS A 60 -8.36 -9.14 -8.10
CA LYS A 60 -7.35 -10.12 -8.51
C LYS A 60 -5.92 -9.55 -8.40
N GLU A 61 -5.68 -8.33 -8.89
CA GLU A 61 -4.36 -7.68 -8.80
C GLU A 61 -3.98 -7.43 -7.33
N ALA A 62 -4.95 -7.08 -6.49
CA ALA A 62 -4.74 -6.85 -5.07
C ALA A 62 -4.37 -8.13 -4.32
N SER A 63 -5.06 -9.24 -4.57
CA SER A 63 -4.73 -10.53 -3.96
C SER A 63 -3.36 -11.05 -4.41
N GLU A 64 -3.03 -10.92 -5.70
CA GLU A 64 -1.70 -11.29 -6.22
C GLU A 64 -0.60 -10.45 -5.57
N TRP A 65 -0.79 -9.13 -5.48
CA TRP A 65 0.19 -8.23 -4.88
C TRP A 65 0.33 -8.41 -3.37
N ALA A 66 -0.77 -8.72 -2.67
CA ALA A 66 -0.72 -9.09 -1.25
C ALA A 66 0.17 -10.32 -1.02
N GLY A 67 0.05 -11.36 -1.85
CA GLY A 67 0.93 -12.53 -1.78
C GLY A 67 2.40 -12.23 -2.12
N GLU A 68 2.66 -11.22 -2.97
CA GLU A 68 4.03 -10.71 -3.18
C GLU A 68 4.57 -9.99 -1.95
N LEU A 69 3.73 -9.19 -1.28
CA LEU A 69 4.07 -8.48 -0.03
C LEU A 69 4.35 -9.45 1.13
N GLU A 70 3.57 -10.52 1.28
CA GLU A 70 3.81 -11.57 2.29
C GLU A 70 5.18 -12.25 2.10
N LYS A 71 5.65 -12.41 0.85
CA LYS A 71 7.00 -12.90 0.56
C LYS A 71 8.08 -11.88 0.90
N MET A 72 7.79 -10.58 0.74
CA MET A 72 8.71 -9.49 1.06
C MET A 72 8.81 -9.20 2.57
N PHE A 73 7.75 -9.51 3.32
CA PHE A 73 7.66 -9.33 4.77
C PHE A 73 7.29 -10.67 5.43
N PRO A 74 8.23 -11.62 5.56
CA PRO A 74 7.97 -12.93 6.14
C PRO A 74 7.42 -12.81 7.57
N GLY A 75 6.41 -13.62 7.89
CA GLY A 75 5.75 -13.63 9.21
C GLY A 75 4.54 -12.71 9.33
N TYR A 76 4.30 -11.84 8.33
CA TYR A 76 3.09 -11.02 8.27
C TYR A 76 2.05 -11.63 7.33
N LYS A 77 0.78 -11.50 7.72
CA LYS A 77 -0.37 -11.73 6.83
C LYS A 77 -0.83 -10.40 6.28
N VAL A 78 -1.04 -10.31 4.97
CA VAL A 78 -1.46 -9.06 4.33
C VAL A 78 -2.97 -9.11 4.11
N GLY A 79 -3.70 -8.23 4.81
CA GLY A 79 -5.13 -8.07 4.61
C GLY A 79 -5.43 -7.41 3.26
N THR A 80 -6.54 -7.78 2.64
CA THR A 80 -7.01 -7.14 1.40
C THR A 80 -8.39 -6.55 1.59
N ALA A 81 -8.59 -5.30 1.16
CA ALA A 81 -9.88 -4.61 1.27
C ALA A 81 -10.26 -3.87 -0.01
N LYS A 82 -11.56 -3.91 -0.35
CA LYS A 82 -12.12 -3.04 -1.37
C LYS A 82 -12.35 -1.65 -0.79
N LEU A 83 -11.89 -0.62 -1.49
CA LEU A 83 -12.14 0.76 -1.11
C LEU A 83 -13.65 1.07 -1.14
N PRO A 84 -14.17 1.81 -0.15
CA PRO A 84 -15.57 2.22 -0.14
C PRO A 84 -15.87 3.19 -1.29
N MET A 85 -17.15 3.28 -1.67
CA MET A 85 -17.57 4.02 -2.87
C MET A 85 -17.20 5.50 -2.80
N ASN A 86 -17.37 6.14 -1.64
CA ASN A 86 -17.01 7.55 -1.44
C ASN A 86 -15.52 7.81 -1.76
N VAL A 87 -14.62 6.93 -1.33
CA VAL A 87 -13.19 7.04 -1.65
C VAL A 87 -12.95 6.78 -3.14
N CYS A 88 -13.62 5.78 -3.72
CA CYS A 88 -13.52 5.47 -5.15
C CYS A 88 -13.91 6.67 -6.04
N CYS A 89 -14.86 7.51 -5.64
CA CYS A 89 -15.23 8.73 -6.36
C CYS A 89 -14.06 9.73 -6.51
N HIS A 90 -13.12 9.74 -5.56
CA HIS A 90 -11.98 10.65 -5.58
C HIS A 90 -10.78 10.07 -6.32
N VAL A 91 -10.49 8.77 -6.11
CA VAL A 91 -9.28 8.14 -6.67
C VAL A 91 -9.50 7.50 -8.03
N GLY A 92 -10.75 7.23 -8.39
CA GLY A 92 -11.14 6.57 -9.62
C GLY A 92 -10.92 5.05 -9.61
N PRO A 93 -11.56 4.33 -10.56
CA PRO A 93 -11.44 2.89 -10.70
C PRO A 93 -10.01 2.48 -11.06
N GLY A 94 -9.62 1.28 -10.62
CA GLY A 94 -8.28 0.75 -10.84
C GLY A 94 -7.22 1.28 -9.88
N THR A 95 -7.57 2.12 -8.91
CA THR A 95 -6.63 2.50 -7.84
C THR A 95 -6.27 1.29 -6.99
N ILE A 96 -5.00 1.20 -6.59
CA ILE A 96 -4.48 0.20 -5.66
C ILE A 96 -3.45 0.87 -4.76
N GLY A 97 -3.40 0.48 -3.51
CA GLY A 97 -2.45 0.97 -2.53
C GLY A 97 -2.15 -0.09 -1.49
N ALA A 98 -1.10 0.14 -0.71
CA ALA A 98 -0.72 -0.75 0.38
C ALA A 98 -0.24 0.09 1.57
N ALA A 99 -0.42 -0.44 2.77
CA ALA A 99 -0.17 0.25 4.02
C ALA A 99 0.44 -0.70 5.06
N VAL A 100 1.22 -0.12 5.97
CA VAL A 100 1.66 -0.73 7.23
C VAL A 100 1.20 0.18 8.36
N CYS A 101 0.59 -0.38 9.40
CA CYS A 101 0.06 0.38 10.54
C CYS A 101 0.12 -0.43 11.83
N LEU A 102 -0.02 0.28 12.96
CA LEU A 102 -0.29 -0.31 14.27
C LEU A 102 -1.78 -0.69 14.34
N ASN A 103 -2.11 -1.73 15.10
CA ASN A 103 -3.50 -2.03 15.48
C ASN A 103 -3.99 -1.12 16.61
#